data_AF-A0A376M940-F1
#
_entry.id   AF-A0A376M940-F1
#
_cell.length_a   1.000
_cell.length_b   1.000
_cell.length_c   1.000
_cell.angle_alpha   90.00
_cell.angle_beta   90.00
_cell.angle_gamma   90.00
#
_symmetry.space_group_name_H-M   'P 1'
#
loop_
_entity.id
_entity.type
_entity.pdbx_description
1 polymer ?
#
loop_
_entity_poly.entity_id
_entity_poly.type
_entity_poly.pdbx_seq_one_letter_code
_entity_poly.pdbx_strand_id
1 'polypeptide(L)'
;MASIKDIRPFAPGIPPSSVNPGVRPPGQFFLPVELKNEILRNMKYIGPQIFSWGDDHRQIIDLSTAGEVKIHMVDNTIITLERLNPNPQHNEFMMVAEWCQWAMERDGLQENLQKNLYEILEENQQNKQSEIPQEDLKESLEEIKENILEENLPASRIENRAEALRRMKECLITRRSMLNLSNLGLTSLPENLPPHLIEFYCSKNVLTALPKVMPKWLLVLDCTDNILILLPKVQPSKLMVLNCYDNCIIWLPELSTNLRVINCSENFLQFLPPSMPQYLYKLSCAGNNINSIPDEMLENLTRLKVFDCSSNDLISAPRLPPKLIIYYCGENQFKTVPVPQPRSLKVFSCNGNP
;
A
#
# COMPACT_ATOMS: atom_id res chain seq x y z
N MET A 1 10.65 -22.32 -4.52
CA MET A 1 9.95 -21.65 -3.39
C MET A 1 10.97 -20.87 -2.57
N ALA A 2 11.04 -19.55 -2.76
CA ALA A 2 11.70 -18.66 -1.82
C ALA A 2 10.60 -18.03 -0.96
N SER A 3 10.71 -18.15 0.35
CA SER A 3 9.74 -17.63 1.32
C SER A 3 9.98 -16.13 1.50
N ILE A 4 8.96 -15.37 1.91
CA ILE A 4 9.09 -13.98 2.40
C ILE A 4 10.26 -13.83 3.42
N LYS A 5 10.65 -14.94 4.07
CA LYS A 5 11.80 -15.06 4.98
C LYS A 5 13.19 -14.88 4.35
N ASP A 6 13.32 -14.89 3.02
CA ASP A 6 14.61 -14.79 2.33
C ASP A 6 15.06 -13.33 2.08
N ILE A 7 14.20 -12.34 2.36
CA ILE A 7 14.55 -10.93 2.39
C ILE A 7 15.09 -10.63 3.80
N ARG A 8 16.40 -10.81 4.01
CA ARG A 8 17.04 -10.25 5.21
C ARG A 8 16.98 -8.72 5.11
N PRO A 9 16.32 -7.99 6.04
CA PRO A 9 16.47 -6.56 6.10
C PRO A 9 17.94 -6.29 6.44
N PHE A 10 18.67 -5.64 5.52
CA PHE A 10 19.91 -5.00 5.89
C PHE A 10 19.52 -3.94 6.93
N ALA A 11 19.93 -4.17 8.19
CA ALA A 11 19.70 -3.26 9.29
C ALA A 11 20.14 -1.84 8.86
N PRO A 12 19.24 -0.84 8.87
CA PRO A 12 19.70 0.53 8.73
C PRO A 12 20.53 0.86 9.96
N GLY A 13 21.75 1.35 9.73
CA GLY A 13 22.67 1.77 10.77
C GLY A 13 21.99 2.71 11.76
N ILE A 14 22.23 2.44 13.04
CA ILE A 14 21.90 3.30 14.18
C ILE A 14 22.37 4.73 13.86
N PRO A 15 21.51 5.77 13.88
CA PRO A 15 21.99 7.13 13.80
C PRO A 15 22.77 7.47 15.08
N PRO A 16 23.89 8.21 14.99
CA PRO A 16 24.71 8.50 16.15
C PRO A 16 23.94 9.32 17.19
N SER A 17 24.07 8.88 18.44
CA SER A 17 23.81 9.70 19.62
C SER A 17 24.62 11.00 19.53
N SER A 18 23.94 12.13 19.37
CA SER A 18 24.53 13.44 19.65
C SER A 18 23.56 14.24 20.51
N VAL A 19 23.70 14.02 21.82
CA VAL A 19 23.22 14.92 22.85
C VAL A 19 24.00 16.23 22.68
N ASN A 20 23.30 17.29 22.26
CA ASN A 20 23.79 18.65 22.45
C ASN A 20 22.88 19.31 23.50
N PRO A 21 23.39 19.64 24.71
CA PRO A 21 22.66 20.40 25.70
C PRO A 21 22.70 21.88 25.28
N GLY A 22 21.88 22.23 24.30
CA GLY A 22 21.72 23.59 23.79
C GLY A 22 20.64 24.34 24.58
N VAL A 23 21.00 25.55 25.03
CA VAL A 23 20.19 26.51 25.80
C VAL A 23 18.76 26.66 25.23
N ARG A 24 17.76 26.51 26.11
CA ARG A 24 16.32 26.55 25.77
C ARG A 24 15.82 28.00 25.59
N PRO A 25 15.02 28.31 24.55
CA PRO A 25 14.24 29.53 24.51
C PRO A 25 13.07 29.44 25.52
N PRO A 26 12.70 30.54 26.21
CA PRO A 26 11.56 30.56 27.13
C PRO A 26 10.24 30.49 26.35
N GLY A 27 9.32 29.62 26.79
CA GLY A 27 7.93 29.58 26.30
C GLY A 27 7.49 28.34 25.51
N GLN A 28 8.39 27.41 25.17
CA GLN A 28 7.99 26.13 24.56
C GLN A 28 7.74 25.06 25.62
N PHE A 29 6.47 24.75 25.88
CA PHE A 29 6.08 23.58 26.64
C PHE A 29 6.15 22.35 25.74
N PHE A 30 7.20 21.53 25.91
CA PHE A 30 7.23 20.20 25.32
C PHE A 30 6.48 19.24 26.24
N LEU A 31 5.48 18.53 25.69
CA LEU A 31 4.87 17.43 26.42
C LEU A 31 5.91 16.33 26.70
N PRO A 32 6.02 15.82 27.94
CA PRO A 32 6.76 14.59 28.21
C PRO A 32 6.30 13.46 27.27
N VAL A 33 7.23 12.62 26.85
CA VAL A 33 6.95 11.53 25.89
C VAL A 33 5.89 10.58 26.47
N GLU A 34 5.97 10.32 27.76
CA GLU A 34 5.04 9.48 28.51
C GLU A 34 3.62 10.04 28.46
N LEU A 35 3.47 11.34 28.79
CA LEU A 35 2.17 12.02 28.76
C LEU A 35 1.60 12.08 27.33
N LYS A 36 2.44 12.39 26.33
CA LYS A 36 2.00 12.39 24.93
C LYS A 36 1.48 11.01 24.52
N ASN A 37 2.22 9.95 24.84
CA ASN A 37 1.86 8.58 24.49
C ASN A 37 0.59 8.12 25.21
N GLU A 38 0.38 8.54 26.45
CA GLU A 38 -0.85 8.31 27.21
C GLU A 38 -2.05 8.97 26.53
N ILE A 39 -1.92 10.25 26.17
CA ILE A 39 -2.98 11.00 25.47
C ILE A 39 -3.33 10.33 24.12
N LEU A 40 -2.32 10.03 23.28
CA LEU A 40 -2.54 9.39 21.98
C LEU A 40 -3.23 8.02 22.10
N ARG A 41 -2.87 7.25 23.14
CA ARG A 41 -3.47 5.93 23.39
C ARG A 41 -4.96 6.05 23.67
N ASN A 42 -5.32 6.99 24.53
CA ASN A 42 -6.66 7.11 25.08
C ASN A 42 -7.56 8.11 24.33
N MET A 43 -7.04 8.75 23.27
CA MET A 43 -7.79 9.69 22.42
C MET A 43 -9.04 9.05 21.82
N LYS A 44 -10.21 9.69 21.96
CA LYS A 44 -11.52 9.23 21.48
C LYS A 44 -12.24 10.40 20.82
N TYR A 45 -12.90 10.15 19.68
CA TYR A 45 -13.71 11.16 19.01
C TYR A 45 -14.97 11.48 19.83
N ILE A 46 -15.25 12.76 20.06
CA ILE A 46 -16.49 13.22 20.72
C ILE A 46 -17.24 14.31 19.93
N GLY A 47 -16.58 14.95 18.96
CA GLY A 47 -17.20 15.91 18.06
C GLY A 47 -16.25 16.44 16.98
N PRO A 48 -16.73 17.30 16.08
CA PRO A 48 -15.92 17.86 15.00
C PRO A 48 -14.66 18.55 15.55
N GLN A 49 -13.48 18.01 15.23
CA GLN A 49 -12.18 18.47 15.73
C GLN A 49 -12.00 18.47 17.26
N ILE A 50 -12.89 17.80 18.00
CA ILE A 50 -12.86 17.71 19.47
C ILE A 50 -12.78 16.24 19.89
N PHE A 51 -11.81 15.94 20.75
CA PHE A 51 -11.51 14.58 21.20
C PHE A 51 -11.37 14.55 22.72
N SER A 52 -11.82 13.48 23.38
CA SER A 52 -11.44 13.22 24.77
C SER A 52 -10.21 12.35 24.82
N TRP A 53 -9.41 12.40 25.88
CA TRP A 53 -8.26 11.51 26.05
C TRP A 53 -8.23 10.79 27.40
N GLY A 54 -9.25 10.97 28.23
CA GLY A 54 -9.40 10.28 29.50
C GLY A 54 -10.87 10.14 29.88
N ASP A 55 -11.12 9.78 31.12
CA ASP A 55 -12.48 9.59 31.65
C ASP A 55 -13.06 10.88 32.26
N ASP A 56 -12.23 11.89 32.54
CA ASP A 56 -12.70 13.20 32.99
C ASP A 56 -13.17 14.04 31.78
N HIS A 57 -14.38 14.58 31.87
CA HIS A 57 -14.99 15.45 30.85
C HIS A 57 -14.18 16.72 30.50
N ARG A 58 -13.22 17.12 31.35
CA ARG A 58 -12.30 18.25 31.09
C ARG A 58 -11.06 17.85 30.29
N GLN A 59 -10.77 16.56 30.17
CA GLN A 59 -9.63 16.03 29.40
C GLN A 59 -9.95 16.02 27.91
N ILE A 60 -9.77 17.18 27.28
CA ILE A 60 -10.15 17.43 25.88
C ILE A 60 -8.91 17.80 25.06
N ILE A 61 -8.89 17.34 23.81
CA ILE A 61 -8.00 17.83 22.76
C ILE A 61 -8.86 18.60 21.76
N ASP A 62 -8.56 19.87 21.59
CA ASP A 62 -9.21 20.77 20.65
C ASP A 62 -8.26 21.08 19.48
N LEU A 63 -8.71 20.68 18.28
CA LEU A 63 -8.04 20.87 16.99
C LEU A 63 -8.79 21.86 16.08
N SER A 64 -9.77 22.60 16.62
CA SER A 64 -10.60 23.54 15.86
C SER A 64 -9.83 24.75 15.33
N THR A 65 -8.73 25.10 16.02
CA THR A 65 -7.88 26.22 15.62
C THR A 65 -6.78 25.72 14.69
N ALA A 66 -6.76 26.25 13.45
CA ALA A 66 -5.83 25.80 12.43
C ALA A 66 -4.36 25.95 12.88
N GLY A 67 -3.62 24.84 12.85
CA GLY A 67 -2.19 24.82 13.22
C GLY A 67 -1.89 24.79 14.71
N GLU A 68 -2.92 24.67 15.57
CA GLU A 68 -2.78 24.57 17.02
C GLU A 68 -3.36 23.25 17.54
N VAL A 69 -2.70 22.66 18.53
CA VAL A 69 -3.26 21.56 19.32
C VAL A 69 -3.42 22.05 20.75
N LYS A 70 -4.66 22.18 21.22
CA LYS A 70 -4.98 22.61 22.59
C LYS A 70 -5.34 21.38 23.41
N ILE A 71 -4.54 21.09 24.44
CA ILE A 71 -4.75 19.97 25.36
C ILE A 71 -5.23 20.53 26.69
N HIS A 72 -6.48 20.24 27.03
CA HIS A 72 -7.11 20.60 28.27
C HIS A 72 -6.81 19.53 29.32
N MET A 73 -6.27 19.96 30.46
CA MET A 73 -5.95 19.14 31.61
C MET A 73 -7.05 19.26 32.68
N VAL A 74 -7.07 18.30 33.62
CA VAL A 74 -8.08 18.23 34.70
C VAL A 74 -8.04 19.45 35.64
N ASP A 75 -6.87 20.08 35.79
CA ASP A 75 -6.63 21.26 36.64
C ASP A 75 -6.96 22.60 35.95
N ASN A 76 -7.67 22.57 34.81
CA ASN A 76 -7.95 23.71 33.93
C ASN A 76 -6.71 24.32 33.25
N THR A 77 -5.55 23.65 33.31
CA THR A 77 -4.39 24.03 32.51
C THR A 77 -4.67 23.71 31.04
N ILE A 78 -4.37 24.65 30.14
CA ILE A 78 -4.42 24.47 28.69
C ILE A 78 -2.99 24.47 28.15
N ILE A 79 -2.59 23.36 27.55
CA ILE A 79 -1.30 23.26 26.85
C ILE A 79 -1.56 23.49 25.37
N THR A 80 -1.07 24.60 24.84
CA THR A 80 -1.12 24.91 23.40
C THR A 80 0.20 24.53 22.75
N LEU A 81 0.16 23.57 21.82
CA LEU A 81 1.30 23.25 20.98
C LEU A 81 1.24 24.11 19.71
N GLU A 82 2.03 25.20 19.65
CA GLU A 82 2.10 26.12 18.50
C GLU A 82 3.18 25.72 17.47
N ARG A 83 2.88 26.00 16.19
CA ARG A 83 3.71 25.83 14.98
C ARG A 83 4.26 24.42 14.79
N LEU A 84 3.40 23.54 14.32
CA LEU A 84 3.79 22.30 13.66
C LEU A 84 3.23 22.31 12.24
N ASN A 85 4.06 21.92 11.27
CA ASN A 85 3.73 21.86 9.85
C ASN A 85 2.30 21.31 9.64
N PRO A 86 1.39 22.00 8.91
CA PRO A 86 -0.02 21.60 8.77
C PRO A 86 -0.22 20.27 8.04
N ASN A 87 0.85 19.63 7.56
CA ASN A 87 0.81 18.28 7.02
C ASN A 87 0.55 17.26 8.15
N PRO A 88 -0.58 16.52 8.14
CA PRO A 88 -0.94 15.52 9.16
C PRO A 88 0.14 14.47 9.40
N GLN A 89 1.01 14.20 8.42
CA GLN A 89 2.15 13.28 8.58
C GLN A 89 3.20 13.76 9.60
N HIS A 90 3.13 15.03 10.05
CA HIS A 90 4.09 15.62 10.99
C HIS A 90 3.49 15.88 12.38
N ASN A 91 2.18 15.67 12.58
CA ASN A 91 1.53 15.86 13.86
C ASN A 91 0.76 14.59 14.27
N GLU A 92 1.29 13.92 15.29
CA GLU A 92 0.73 12.66 15.80
C GLU A 92 -0.69 12.81 16.35
N PHE A 93 -1.04 13.97 16.91
CA PHE A 93 -2.39 14.23 17.40
C PHE A 93 -3.38 14.40 16.25
N MET A 94 -3.01 15.15 15.21
CA MET A 94 -3.86 15.28 14.02
C MET A 94 -4.04 13.95 13.30
N MET A 95 -2.97 13.17 13.18
CA MET A 95 -3.03 11.85 12.57
C MET A 95 -3.93 10.89 13.37
N VAL A 96 -3.78 10.83 14.69
CA VAL A 96 -4.67 9.99 15.52
C VAL A 96 -6.11 10.51 15.49
N ALA A 97 -6.33 11.83 15.39
CA ALA A 97 -7.65 12.43 15.18
C ALA A 97 -8.32 11.94 13.89
N GLU A 98 -7.60 11.99 12.77
CA GLU A 98 -8.07 11.46 11.48
C GLU A 98 -8.37 9.96 11.55
N TRP A 99 -7.53 9.17 12.21
CA TRP A 99 -7.81 7.75 12.41
C TRP A 99 -9.06 7.50 13.26
N CYS A 100 -9.30 8.32 14.28
CA CYS A 100 -10.51 8.21 15.10
C CYS A 100 -11.76 8.59 14.30
N GLN A 101 -11.68 9.57 13.40
CA GLN A 101 -12.78 9.92 12.49
C GLN A 101 -13.04 8.81 11.49
N TRP A 102 -12.00 8.31 10.82
CA TRP A 102 -12.07 7.18 9.89
C TRP A 102 -12.66 5.92 10.54
N ALA A 103 -12.32 5.64 11.80
CA ALA A 103 -12.87 4.50 12.52
C ALA A 103 -14.36 4.62 12.86
N MET A 104 -14.93 5.84 12.78
CA MET A 104 -16.33 6.15 13.05
C MET A 104 -17.16 6.35 11.77
N GLU A 105 -16.51 6.54 10.62
CA GLU A 105 -17.16 6.60 9.31
C GLU A 105 -18.00 5.35 9.06
N ARG A 106 -19.10 5.54 8.31
CA ARG A 106 -20.04 4.47 7.96
C ARG A 106 -19.98 4.10 6.48
N ASP A 107 -19.08 4.71 5.72
CA ASP A 107 -18.89 4.43 4.30
C ASP A 107 -18.40 3.00 4.15
N GLY A 108 -19.21 2.17 3.49
CA GLY A 108 -18.96 0.76 3.29
C GLY A 108 -18.31 0.50 1.93
N LEU A 109 -18.39 -0.76 1.49
CA LEU A 109 -17.80 -1.20 0.24
C LEU A 109 -18.33 -0.40 -0.97
N GLN A 110 -19.65 -0.20 -1.04
CA GLN A 110 -20.30 0.43 -2.18
C GLN A 110 -19.86 1.89 -2.35
N GLU A 111 -19.87 2.67 -1.27
CA GLU A 111 -19.47 4.09 -1.29
C GLU A 111 -17.99 4.24 -1.65
N ASN A 112 -17.12 3.41 -1.05
CA ASN A 112 -15.69 3.44 -1.30
C ASN A 112 -15.33 3.00 -2.73
N LEU A 113 -16.03 2.01 -3.27
CA LEU A 113 -15.83 1.54 -4.64
C LEU A 113 -16.29 2.60 -5.66
N GLN A 114 -17.47 3.20 -5.45
CA GLN A 114 -17.98 4.24 -6.34
C GLN A 114 -17.07 5.47 -6.38
N LYS A 115 -16.56 5.89 -5.20
CA LYS A 115 -15.59 6.98 -5.12
C LYS A 115 -14.30 6.64 -5.88
N ASN A 116 -13.74 5.45 -5.68
CA ASN A 116 -12.51 5.04 -6.34
C ASN A 116 -12.68 4.99 -7.86
N LEU A 117 -13.74 4.37 -8.36
CA LEU A 117 -14.04 4.29 -9.79
C LEU A 117 -14.14 5.68 -10.46
N TYR A 118 -14.76 6.64 -9.76
CA TYR A 118 -14.81 8.02 -10.23
C TYR A 118 -13.42 8.64 -10.35
N GLU A 119 -12.57 8.48 -9.33
CA GLU A 119 -11.18 8.97 -9.35
C GLU A 119 -10.36 8.33 -10.48
N ILE A 120 -10.53 7.02 -10.72
CA ILE A 120 -9.86 6.28 -11.80
C ILE A 120 -10.24 6.85 -13.18
N LEU A 121 -11.53 7.10 -13.42
CA LEU A 121 -12.01 7.67 -14.68
C LEU A 121 -11.49 9.09 -14.89
N GLU A 122 -11.45 9.92 -13.84
CA GLU A 122 -10.87 11.26 -13.91
C GLU A 122 -9.36 11.22 -14.19
N GLU A 123 -8.61 10.33 -13.54
CA GLU A 123 -7.18 10.16 -13.80
C GLU A 123 -6.92 9.70 -15.23
N ASN A 124 -7.73 8.76 -15.76
CA ASN A 124 -7.59 8.28 -17.13
C ASN A 124 -7.90 9.39 -18.17
N GLN A 125 -8.82 10.31 -17.87
CA GLN A 125 -9.06 11.49 -18.72
C GLN A 125 -7.86 12.44 -18.76
N GLN A 126 -7.11 12.54 -17.66
CA GLN A 126 -5.98 13.46 -17.53
C GLN A 126 -4.64 12.85 -17.99
N ASN A 127 -4.49 11.53 -17.91
CA ASN A 127 -3.27 10.82 -18.30
C ASN A 127 -3.26 10.53 -19.82
N LYS A 128 -2.27 11.07 -20.54
CA LYS A 128 -1.97 10.71 -21.95
C LYS A 128 -1.25 9.36 -22.10
N GLN A 129 -1.17 8.57 -21.03
CA GLN A 129 -0.30 7.41 -20.89
C GLN A 129 -1.07 6.08 -20.83
N SER A 130 -2.40 6.12 -20.75
CA SER A 130 -3.22 4.93 -20.89
C SER A 130 -3.31 4.58 -22.37
N GLU A 131 -2.85 3.38 -22.71
CA GLU A 131 -3.04 2.79 -24.04
C GLU A 131 -4.46 2.21 -24.19
N ILE A 132 -5.28 2.23 -23.13
CA ILE A 132 -6.65 1.71 -23.10
C ILE A 132 -7.64 2.83 -23.48
N PRO A 133 -8.45 2.65 -24.53
CA PRO A 133 -9.53 3.58 -24.87
C PRO A 133 -10.50 3.80 -23.69
N GLN A 134 -11.03 5.02 -23.55
CA GLN A 134 -11.92 5.35 -22.41
C GLN A 134 -13.21 4.54 -22.38
N GLU A 135 -13.74 4.17 -23.55
CA GLU A 135 -14.97 3.38 -23.67
C GLU A 135 -14.73 1.95 -23.16
N ASP A 136 -13.68 1.29 -23.65
CA ASP A 136 -13.27 -0.06 -23.22
C ASP A 136 -12.96 -0.11 -21.71
N LEU A 137 -12.29 0.92 -21.18
CA LEU A 137 -12.01 1.01 -19.75
C LEU A 137 -13.30 1.12 -18.93
N LYS A 138 -14.23 1.97 -19.37
CA LYS A 138 -15.48 2.19 -18.64
C LYS A 138 -16.32 0.91 -18.59
N GLU A 139 -16.39 0.17 -19.70
CA GLU A 139 -17.08 -1.12 -19.76
C GLU A 139 -16.43 -2.14 -18.81
N SER A 140 -15.10 -2.27 -18.87
CA SER A 140 -14.34 -3.18 -17.99
C SER A 140 -14.55 -2.84 -16.50
N LEU A 141 -14.58 -1.55 -16.14
CA LEU A 141 -14.77 -1.11 -14.76
C LEU A 141 -16.19 -1.35 -14.25
N GLU A 142 -17.22 -1.21 -15.08
CA GLU A 142 -18.59 -1.55 -14.67
C GLU A 142 -18.75 -3.06 -14.47
N GLU A 143 -18.14 -3.90 -15.33
CA GLU A 143 -18.12 -5.35 -15.12
C GLU A 143 -17.42 -5.74 -13.81
N ILE A 144 -16.21 -5.20 -13.56
CA ILE A 144 -15.46 -5.42 -12.32
C ILE A 144 -16.27 -4.99 -11.11
N LYS A 145 -16.95 -3.84 -11.18
CA LYS A 145 -17.76 -3.31 -10.09
C LYS A 145 -18.95 -4.21 -9.74
N GLU A 146 -19.71 -4.67 -10.73
CA GLU A 146 -20.86 -5.57 -10.49
C GLU A 146 -20.38 -6.89 -9.89
N ASN A 147 -19.31 -7.48 -10.42
CA ASN A 147 -18.71 -8.71 -9.87
C ASN A 147 -18.26 -8.53 -8.41
N ILE A 148 -17.53 -7.43 -8.11
CA ILE A 148 -17.08 -7.13 -6.75
C ILE A 148 -18.28 -7.02 -5.79
N LEU A 149 -19.33 -6.31 -6.17
CA LEU A 149 -20.51 -6.10 -5.33
C LEU A 149 -21.25 -7.41 -5.09
N GLU A 150 -21.49 -8.21 -6.13
CA GLU A 150 -22.17 -9.51 -6.00
C GLU A 150 -21.43 -10.48 -5.07
N GLU A 151 -20.11 -10.60 -5.22
CA GLU A 151 -19.29 -11.54 -4.44
C GLU A 151 -19.09 -11.10 -2.98
N ASN A 152 -19.01 -9.78 -2.74
CA ASN A 152 -18.62 -9.22 -1.44
C ASN A 152 -19.77 -8.59 -0.64
N LEU A 153 -21.00 -8.60 -1.17
CA LEU A 153 -22.22 -8.15 -0.48
C LEU A 153 -22.37 -8.72 0.96
N PRO A 154 -22.04 -10.00 1.24
CA PRO A 154 -22.10 -10.56 2.59
C PRO A 154 -20.95 -10.11 3.50
N ALA A 155 -19.76 -9.88 2.93
CA ALA A 155 -18.53 -9.55 3.64
C ALA A 155 -18.43 -8.05 4.02
N SER A 156 -19.09 -7.17 3.27
CA SER A 156 -19.12 -5.72 3.51
C SER A 156 -19.72 -5.29 4.86
N ARG A 157 -20.28 -6.20 5.68
CA ARG A 157 -21.10 -5.84 6.84
C ARG A 157 -20.36 -5.76 8.19
N ILE A 158 -19.09 -6.18 8.28
CA ILE A 158 -18.39 -6.17 9.58
C ILE A 158 -16.92 -5.73 9.41
N GLU A 159 -16.70 -4.43 9.24
CA GLU A 159 -15.35 -3.87 9.33
C GLU A 159 -14.89 -3.80 10.78
N ASN A 160 -13.67 -4.24 11.08
CA ASN A 160 -13.07 -4.10 12.39
C ASN A 160 -12.13 -2.88 12.46
N ARG A 161 -12.68 -1.70 12.14
CA ARG A 161 -11.93 -0.43 12.18
C ARG A 161 -11.44 -0.06 13.59
N ALA A 162 -12.16 -0.50 14.63
CA ALA A 162 -11.74 -0.30 16.02
C ALA A 162 -10.41 -1.03 16.34
N GLU A 163 -10.26 -2.28 15.90
CA GLU A 163 -9.01 -3.02 16.04
C GLU A 163 -7.90 -2.42 15.16
N ALA A 164 -8.24 -1.99 13.93
CA ALA A 164 -7.28 -1.29 13.07
C ALA A 164 -6.74 -0.02 13.75
N LEU A 165 -7.62 0.82 14.31
CA LEU A 165 -7.27 2.01 15.08
C LEU A 165 -6.37 1.67 16.26
N ARG A 166 -6.69 0.61 17.02
CA ARG A 166 -5.87 0.13 18.14
C ARG A 166 -4.45 -0.23 17.68
N ARG A 167 -4.32 -1.00 16.59
CA ARG A 167 -3.03 -1.42 16.02
C ARG A 167 -2.21 -0.24 15.49
N MET A 168 -2.85 0.72 14.82
CA MET A 168 -2.20 1.94 14.32
C MET A 168 -1.66 2.80 15.46
N LYS A 169 -2.48 3.06 16.50
CA LYS A 169 -2.05 3.77 17.73
C LYS A 169 -0.89 3.05 18.41
N GLU A 170 -0.98 1.74 18.59
CA GLU A 170 0.09 0.95 19.19
C GLU A 170 1.39 1.07 18.39
N CYS A 171 1.32 0.92 17.06
CA CYS A 171 2.48 1.05 16.17
C CYS A 171 3.13 2.44 16.27
N LEU A 172 2.32 3.49 16.31
CA LEU A 172 2.79 4.87 16.45
C LEU A 172 3.52 5.10 17.78
N ILE A 173 2.88 4.71 18.88
CA ILE A 173 3.38 4.93 20.25
C ILE A 173 4.65 4.12 20.50
N THR A 174 4.68 2.87 20.03
CA THR A 174 5.82 1.95 20.26
C THR A 174 6.92 2.07 19.21
N ARG A 175 6.75 2.92 18.18
CA ARG A 175 7.70 3.09 17.07
C ARG A 175 8.05 1.79 16.35
N ARG A 176 7.10 0.85 16.29
CA ARG A 176 7.29 -0.40 15.54
C ARG A 176 7.49 -0.07 14.07
N SER A 177 8.46 -0.74 13.44
CA SER A 177 8.73 -0.63 12.01
C SER A 177 7.72 -1.38 11.14
N MET A 178 6.91 -2.25 11.75
CA MET A 178 5.90 -3.09 11.10
C MET A 178 4.50 -2.72 11.59
N LEU A 179 3.58 -2.57 10.66
CA LEU A 179 2.13 -2.49 10.93
C LEU A 179 1.41 -3.59 10.14
N ASN A 180 0.56 -4.35 10.83
CA ASN A 180 -0.28 -5.38 10.23
C ASN A 180 -1.77 -5.08 10.49
N LEU A 181 -2.47 -4.71 9.44
CA LEU A 181 -3.92 -4.49 9.38
C LEU A 181 -4.63 -5.60 8.58
N SER A 182 -4.02 -6.77 8.43
CA SER A 182 -4.59 -7.89 7.70
C SER A 182 -5.79 -8.50 8.42
N ASN A 183 -6.73 -9.07 7.65
CA ASN A 183 -7.88 -9.83 8.14
C ASN A 183 -8.77 -9.04 9.11
N LEU A 184 -9.16 -7.83 8.71
CA LEU A 184 -10.02 -6.92 9.47
C LEU A 184 -11.29 -6.53 8.72
N GLY A 185 -11.51 -7.08 7.52
CA GLY A 185 -12.67 -6.78 6.67
C GLY A 185 -12.75 -5.32 6.24
N LEU A 186 -11.62 -4.59 6.25
CA LEU A 186 -11.59 -3.15 5.97
C LEU A 186 -11.98 -2.88 4.52
N THR A 187 -12.84 -1.89 4.29
CA THR A 187 -13.19 -1.45 2.93
C THR A 187 -12.35 -0.25 2.47
N SER A 188 -11.76 0.47 3.42
CA SER A 188 -10.83 1.58 3.18
C SER A 188 -9.74 1.64 4.24
N LEU A 189 -8.71 2.46 4.00
CA LEU A 189 -7.67 2.84 4.96
C LEU A 189 -7.66 4.36 5.12
N PRO A 190 -7.22 4.90 6.27
CA PRO A 190 -7.00 6.33 6.40
C PRO A 190 -5.87 6.80 5.47
N GLU A 191 -5.96 8.03 4.97
CA GLU A 191 -4.99 8.61 4.02
C GLU A 191 -3.57 8.73 4.59
N ASN A 192 -3.43 8.75 5.91
CA ASN A 192 -2.16 8.81 6.60
C ASN A 192 -1.89 7.53 7.40
N LEU A 193 -0.69 7.00 7.22
CA LEU A 193 -0.15 5.87 7.97
C LEU A 193 1.05 6.34 8.82
N PRO A 194 1.45 5.59 9.86
CA PRO A 194 2.63 5.94 10.64
C PRO A 194 3.87 6.17 9.74
N PRO A 195 4.56 7.32 9.82
CA PRO A 195 5.56 7.72 8.83
C PRO A 195 6.88 6.93 8.92
N HIS A 196 7.13 6.27 10.06
CA HIS A 196 8.33 5.46 10.33
C HIS A 196 8.21 4.00 9.86
N LEU A 197 7.12 3.64 9.16
CA LEU A 197 6.92 2.27 8.68
C LEU A 197 7.96 1.84 7.65
N ILE A 198 8.40 0.60 7.83
CA ILE A 198 9.31 -0.15 6.96
C ILE A 198 8.55 -1.31 6.30
N GLU A 199 7.62 -1.93 7.03
CA GLU A 199 6.80 -3.03 6.54
C GLU A 199 5.33 -2.76 6.83
N PHE A 200 4.48 -2.92 5.80
CA PHE A 200 3.05 -2.73 5.90
C PHE A 200 2.31 -3.91 5.28
N TYR A 201 1.46 -4.55 6.09
CA TYR A 201 0.62 -5.68 5.70
C TYR A 201 -0.84 -5.27 5.87
N CYS A 202 -1.61 -5.29 4.79
CA CYS A 202 -3.05 -5.02 4.77
C CYS A 202 -3.84 -6.10 4.00
N SER A 203 -3.28 -7.31 3.94
CA SER A 203 -3.86 -8.43 3.20
C SER A 203 -5.16 -8.98 3.79
N LYS A 204 -5.98 -9.66 2.97
CA LYS A 204 -7.24 -10.27 3.39
C LYS A 204 -8.22 -9.24 3.94
N ASN A 205 -8.44 -8.18 3.18
CA ASN A 205 -9.45 -7.17 3.45
C ASN A 205 -10.30 -6.99 2.20
N VAL A 206 -11.17 -5.99 2.18
CA VAL A 206 -12.02 -5.66 1.03
C VAL A 206 -11.66 -4.25 0.55
N LEU A 207 -10.36 -3.92 0.56
CA LEU A 207 -9.86 -2.59 0.23
C LEU A 207 -10.04 -2.31 -1.25
N THR A 208 -10.78 -1.27 -1.58
CA THR A 208 -10.95 -0.81 -2.97
C THR A 208 -9.74 0.00 -3.44
N ALA A 209 -9.07 0.71 -2.52
CA ALA A 209 -7.90 1.54 -2.79
C ALA A 209 -6.90 1.51 -1.61
N LEU A 210 -5.65 1.84 -1.92
CA LEU A 210 -4.62 2.16 -0.92
C LEU A 210 -4.53 3.69 -0.72
N PRO A 211 -4.01 4.16 0.43
CA PRO A 211 -3.78 5.59 0.67
C PRO A 211 -2.94 6.23 -0.44
N LYS A 212 -3.28 7.46 -0.83
CA LYS A 212 -2.58 8.17 -1.90
C LYS A 212 -1.12 8.45 -1.54
N VAL A 213 -0.85 8.66 -0.25
CA VAL A 213 0.50 8.94 0.26
C VAL A 213 0.98 7.83 1.18
N MET A 214 1.81 6.95 0.63
CA MET A 214 2.42 5.85 1.38
C MET A 214 3.67 6.30 2.18
N PRO A 215 4.03 5.61 3.29
CA PRO A 215 5.22 5.93 4.08
C PRO A 215 6.51 5.92 3.23
N LYS A 216 7.30 6.99 3.31
CA LYS A 216 8.48 7.21 2.46
C LYS A 216 9.55 6.11 2.56
N TRP A 217 9.68 5.50 3.73
CA TRP A 217 10.70 4.50 4.05
C TRP A 217 10.23 3.05 3.90
N LEU A 218 9.01 2.84 3.37
CA LEU A 218 8.43 1.52 3.21
C LEU A 218 9.30 0.66 2.28
N LEU A 219 9.71 -0.51 2.76
CA LEU A 219 10.48 -1.52 2.03
C LEU A 219 9.60 -2.69 1.59
N VAL A 220 8.56 -3.02 2.37
CA VAL A 220 7.65 -4.14 2.11
C VAL A 220 6.22 -3.65 2.16
N LEU A 221 5.48 -3.90 1.08
CA LEU A 221 4.04 -3.71 1.00
C LEU A 221 3.39 -5.04 0.60
N ASP A 222 2.51 -5.54 1.47
CA ASP A 222 1.68 -6.71 1.21
C ASP A 222 0.20 -6.32 1.31
N CYS A 223 -0.44 -6.20 0.15
CA CYS A 223 -1.86 -5.91 -0.02
C CYS A 223 -2.61 -7.07 -0.71
N THR A 224 -2.10 -8.30 -0.53
CA THR A 224 -2.68 -9.53 -1.07
C THR A 224 -4.15 -9.71 -0.68
N ASP A 225 -4.99 -10.31 -1.55
CA ASP A 225 -6.35 -10.75 -1.20
C ASP A 225 -7.18 -9.54 -0.75
N ASN A 226 -7.44 -8.65 -1.70
CA ASN A 226 -8.21 -7.42 -1.62
C ASN A 226 -8.94 -7.20 -2.95
N ILE A 227 -9.59 -6.06 -3.13
CA ILE A 227 -10.29 -5.70 -4.37
C ILE A 227 -9.72 -4.41 -4.96
N LEU A 228 -8.39 -4.25 -4.88
CA LEU A 228 -7.71 -3.07 -5.41
C LEU A 228 -7.84 -3.06 -6.93
N ILE A 229 -8.41 -2.00 -7.48
CA ILE A 229 -8.48 -1.80 -8.94
C ILE A 229 -7.19 -1.17 -9.46
N LEU A 230 -6.54 -0.34 -8.64
CA LEU A 230 -5.26 0.30 -8.95
C LEU A 230 -4.36 0.37 -7.72
N LEU A 231 -3.06 0.54 -7.99
CA LEU A 231 -2.08 0.94 -6.99
C LEU A 231 -1.87 2.47 -7.03
N PRO A 232 -1.42 3.08 -5.91
CA PRO A 232 -1.13 4.51 -5.87
C PRO A 232 -0.16 4.93 -6.97
N LYS A 233 -0.47 6.03 -7.67
CA LYS A 233 0.37 6.55 -8.77
C LYS A 233 1.82 6.78 -8.33
N VAL A 234 2.01 7.28 -7.11
CA VAL A 234 3.34 7.53 -6.53
C VAL A 234 3.73 6.38 -5.61
N GLN A 235 4.68 5.57 -6.05
CA GLN A 235 5.20 4.44 -5.27
C GLN A 235 6.21 4.89 -4.20
N PRO A 236 6.32 4.19 -3.05
CA PRO A 236 7.35 4.46 -2.07
C PRO A 236 8.75 4.30 -2.68
N SER A 237 9.56 5.36 -2.61
CA SER A 237 10.88 5.41 -3.27
C SER A 237 11.85 4.31 -2.81
N LYS A 238 11.62 3.69 -1.65
CA LYS A 238 12.47 2.63 -1.08
C LYS A 238 11.86 1.23 -1.19
N LEU A 239 10.67 1.09 -1.79
CA LEU A 239 9.98 -0.18 -1.87
C LEU A 239 10.84 -1.24 -2.57
N MET A 240 11.02 -2.37 -1.90
CA MET A 240 11.80 -3.52 -2.38
C MET A 240 10.92 -4.72 -2.70
N VAL A 241 9.79 -4.84 -2.02
CA VAL A 241 8.85 -5.96 -2.13
C VAL A 241 7.44 -5.40 -2.26
N LEU A 242 6.80 -5.74 -3.38
CA LEU A 242 5.40 -5.46 -3.63
C LEU A 242 4.67 -6.79 -3.84
N ASN A 243 3.72 -7.09 -2.96
CA ASN A 243 2.83 -8.23 -3.08
C ASN A 243 1.38 -7.74 -3.15
N CYS A 244 0.81 -7.76 -4.36
CA CYS A 244 -0.57 -7.40 -4.66
C CYS A 244 -1.28 -8.58 -5.35
N TYR A 245 -0.93 -9.80 -4.93
CA TYR A 245 -1.59 -11.03 -5.36
C TYR A 245 -3.10 -10.96 -5.10
N ASP A 246 -3.90 -11.52 -6.00
CA ASP A 246 -5.34 -11.72 -5.78
C ASP A 246 -6.06 -10.40 -5.49
N ASN A 247 -6.16 -9.57 -6.53
CA ASN A 247 -6.78 -8.25 -6.54
C ASN A 247 -7.47 -8.02 -7.90
N CYS A 248 -8.04 -6.84 -8.11
CA CYS A 248 -8.71 -6.47 -9.37
C CYS A 248 -7.86 -5.52 -10.22
N ILE A 249 -6.53 -5.59 -10.15
CA ILE A 249 -5.66 -4.57 -10.75
C ILE A 249 -5.65 -4.72 -12.27
N ILE A 250 -6.02 -3.64 -12.96
CA ILE A 250 -6.12 -3.59 -14.43
C ILE A 250 -4.88 -3.02 -15.11
N TRP A 251 -4.10 -2.17 -14.43
CA TRP A 251 -2.75 -1.78 -14.84
C TRP A 251 -1.87 -1.44 -13.63
N LEU A 252 -0.55 -1.53 -13.82
CA LEU A 252 0.43 -1.11 -12.83
C LEU A 252 0.89 0.34 -13.10
N PRO A 253 1.09 1.16 -12.04
CA PRO A 253 1.69 2.49 -12.18
C PRO A 253 3.20 2.39 -12.46
N GLU A 254 3.87 3.54 -12.58
CA GLU A 254 5.34 3.55 -12.57
C GLU A 254 5.88 2.97 -11.25
N LEU A 255 6.65 1.90 -11.36
CA LEU A 255 7.11 1.11 -10.23
C LEU A 255 8.41 1.66 -9.65
N SER A 256 8.58 1.51 -8.34
CA SER A 256 9.81 1.94 -7.65
C SER A 256 11.05 1.23 -8.22
N THR A 257 12.07 1.99 -8.59
CA THR A 257 13.31 1.46 -9.18
C THR A 257 14.09 0.52 -8.25
N ASN A 258 13.79 0.52 -6.95
CA ASN A 258 14.43 -0.33 -5.93
C ASN A 258 13.77 -1.71 -5.78
N LEU A 259 12.65 -1.96 -6.47
CA LEU A 259 11.93 -3.22 -6.37
C LEU A 259 12.81 -4.41 -6.77
N ARG A 260 12.71 -5.46 -5.96
CA ARG A 260 13.42 -6.74 -6.12
C ARG A 260 12.46 -7.89 -6.31
N VAL A 261 11.27 -7.80 -5.71
CA VAL A 261 10.23 -8.80 -5.79
C VAL A 261 8.92 -8.12 -6.10
N ILE A 262 8.28 -8.55 -7.18
CA ILE A 262 6.90 -8.18 -7.52
C ILE A 262 6.11 -9.46 -7.63
N ASN A 263 4.98 -9.50 -6.95
CA ASN A 263 3.93 -10.48 -7.16
C ASN A 263 2.62 -9.74 -7.43
N CYS A 264 2.22 -9.72 -8.70
CA CYS A 264 0.96 -9.17 -9.19
C CYS A 264 0.12 -10.26 -9.87
N SER A 265 0.28 -11.50 -9.42
CA SER A 265 -0.49 -12.64 -9.90
C SER A 265 -1.96 -12.56 -9.49
N GLU A 266 -2.86 -13.22 -10.23
CA GLU A 266 -4.31 -13.23 -10.00
C GLU A 266 -4.86 -11.80 -9.97
N ASN A 267 -4.79 -11.13 -11.11
CA ASN A 267 -5.29 -9.77 -11.35
C ASN A 267 -5.83 -9.70 -12.79
N PHE A 268 -6.21 -8.51 -13.27
CA PHE A 268 -6.75 -8.29 -14.62
C PHE A 268 -5.78 -7.50 -15.51
N LEU A 269 -4.47 -7.65 -15.32
CA LEU A 269 -3.47 -6.92 -16.11
C LEU A 269 -3.50 -7.38 -17.56
N GLN A 270 -3.65 -6.44 -18.49
CA GLN A 270 -3.55 -6.71 -19.93
C GLN A 270 -2.12 -6.54 -20.46
N PHE A 271 -1.29 -5.76 -19.75
CA PHE A 271 0.10 -5.49 -20.08
C PHE A 271 0.91 -5.23 -18.82
N LEU A 272 2.21 -5.45 -18.91
CA LEU A 272 3.18 -4.96 -17.92
C LEU A 272 3.67 -3.57 -18.33
N PRO A 273 4.05 -2.70 -17.36
CA PRO A 273 4.66 -1.42 -17.68
C PRO A 273 5.91 -1.60 -18.54
N PRO A 274 6.13 -0.78 -19.59
CA PRO A 274 7.26 -0.94 -20.51
C PRO A 274 8.63 -0.78 -19.81
N SER A 275 8.67 -0.03 -18.71
CA SER A 275 9.86 0.15 -17.88
C SER A 275 9.71 -0.61 -16.56
N MET A 276 10.25 -1.83 -16.51
CA MET A 276 10.29 -2.63 -15.29
C MET A 276 11.57 -2.37 -14.47
N PRO A 277 11.52 -2.42 -13.13
CA PRO A 277 12.69 -2.15 -12.29
C PRO A 277 13.89 -3.09 -12.56
N GLN A 278 15.02 -2.53 -13.00
CA GLN A 278 16.22 -3.28 -13.40
C GLN A 278 16.82 -4.19 -12.31
N TYR A 279 16.51 -3.93 -11.03
CA TYR A 279 17.01 -4.69 -9.90
C TYR A 279 16.13 -5.89 -9.51
N LEU A 280 15.06 -6.14 -10.26
CA LEU A 280 14.17 -7.28 -10.03
C LEU A 280 14.92 -8.60 -10.04
N TYR A 281 14.65 -9.39 -9.00
CA TYR A 281 15.10 -10.75 -8.82
C TYR A 281 13.97 -11.75 -9.09
N LYS A 282 12.73 -11.39 -8.73
CA LYS A 282 11.53 -12.18 -8.94
C LYS A 282 10.39 -11.32 -9.49
N LEU A 283 9.76 -11.80 -10.56
CA LEU A 283 8.52 -11.26 -11.12
C LEU A 283 7.53 -12.41 -11.27
N SER A 284 6.37 -12.28 -10.62
CA SER A 284 5.22 -13.16 -10.78
C SER A 284 4.03 -12.33 -11.25
N CYS A 285 3.54 -12.62 -12.44
CA CYS A 285 2.36 -12.03 -13.08
C CYS A 285 1.42 -13.13 -13.62
N ALA A 286 1.49 -14.33 -13.04
CA ALA A 286 0.61 -15.44 -13.40
C ALA A 286 -0.87 -15.15 -13.14
N GLY A 287 -1.79 -15.72 -13.91
CA GLY A 287 -3.23 -15.50 -13.71
C GLY A 287 -3.62 -14.05 -14.01
N ASN A 288 -3.30 -13.57 -15.21
CA ASN A 288 -3.68 -12.24 -15.70
C ASN A 288 -4.14 -12.36 -17.17
N ASN A 289 -4.47 -11.25 -17.82
CA ASN A 289 -4.91 -11.19 -19.22
C ASN A 289 -3.80 -10.66 -20.16
N ILE A 290 -2.53 -10.94 -19.84
CA ILE A 290 -1.40 -10.38 -20.59
C ILE A 290 -1.29 -11.12 -21.93
N ASN A 291 -1.43 -10.39 -23.03
CA ASN A 291 -1.39 -10.96 -24.38
C ASN A 291 0.00 -10.90 -25.05
N SER A 292 0.88 -10.02 -24.56
CA SER A 292 2.22 -9.83 -25.09
C SER A 292 3.18 -9.30 -24.03
N ILE A 293 4.44 -9.72 -24.13
CA ILE A 293 5.53 -9.21 -23.30
C ILE A 293 6.69 -8.84 -24.24
N PRO A 294 7.08 -7.56 -24.32
CA PRO A 294 8.16 -7.12 -25.20
C PRO A 294 9.51 -7.74 -24.81
N ASP A 295 10.25 -8.26 -25.81
CA ASP A 295 11.59 -8.84 -25.62
C ASP A 295 12.54 -7.83 -24.93
N GLU A 296 12.54 -6.57 -25.39
CA GLU A 296 13.41 -5.50 -24.87
C GLU A 296 13.20 -5.26 -23.37
N MET A 297 11.96 -5.37 -22.88
CA MET A 297 11.63 -5.19 -21.47
C MET A 297 12.28 -6.30 -20.62
N LEU A 298 12.14 -7.57 -21.03
CA LEU A 298 12.68 -8.71 -20.28
C LEU A 298 14.20 -8.83 -20.38
N GLU A 299 14.79 -8.51 -21.53
CA GLU A 299 16.26 -8.52 -21.72
C GLU A 299 16.96 -7.53 -20.77
N ASN A 300 16.32 -6.38 -20.49
CA ASN A 300 16.82 -5.38 -19.54
C ASN A 300 16.80 -5.85 -18.08
N LEU A 301 16.00 -6.88 -17.73
CA LEU A 301 15.94 -7.45 -16.38
C LEU A 301 17.09 -8.44 -16.14
N THR A 302 18.33 -7.97 -16.29
CA THR A 302 19.56 -8.78 -16.22
C THR A 302 19.79 -9.47 -14.86
N ARG A 303 19.05 -9.08 -13.82
CA ARG A 303 19.10 -9.66 -12.47
C ARG A 303 17.99 -10.68 -12.20
N LEU A 304 17.00 -10.80 -13.09
CA LEU A 304 15.84 -11.65 -12.89
C LEU A 304 16.27 -13.12 -12.82
N LYS A 305 15.81 -13.79 -11.76
CA LYS A 305 16.10 -15.21 -11.48
C LYS A 305 14.87 -16.08 -11.56
N VAL A 306 13.72 -15.53 -11.21
CA VAL A 306 12.44 -16.22 -11.22
C VAL A 306 11.45 -15.37 -12.00
N PHE A 307 10.90 -15.96 -13.04
CA PHE A 307 9.84 -15.35 -13.83
C PHE A 307 8.67 -16.32 -13.96
N ASP A 308 7.50 -15.86 -13.58
CA ASP A 308 6.26 -16.61 -13.68
C ASP A 308 5.22 -15.76 -14.41
N CYS A 309 4.91 -16.17 -15.64
CA CYS A 309 3.85 -15.61 -16.48
C CYS A 309 2.86 -16.70 -16.90
N SER A 310 2.71 -17.75 -16.08
CA SER A 310 1.73 -18.81 -16.33
C SER A 310 0.29 -18.29 -16.34
N SER A 311 -0.66 -18.99 -16.95
CA SER A 311 -2.08 -18.62 -16.94
C SER A 311 -2.30 -17.18 -17.43
N ASN A 312 -1.89 -16.92 -18.68
CA ASN A 312 -2.06 -15.64 -19.38
C ASN A 312 -2.45 -15.90 -20.84
N ASP A 313 -2.69 -14.84 -21.60
CA ASP A 313 -3.10 -14.90 -23.01
C ASP A 313 -1.91 -14.74 -23.98
N LEU A 314 -0.69 -15.08 -23.55
CA LEU A 314 0.51 -14.81 -24.34
C LEU A 314 0.60 -15.71 -25.57
N ILE A 315 0.70 -15.09 -26.76
CA ILE A 315 0.73 -15.80 -28.05
C ILE A 315 2.16 -16.23 -28.43
N SER A 316 3.17 -15.47 -27.98
CA SER A 316 4.58 -15.71 -28.30
C SER A 316 5.44 -15.69 -27.05
N ALA A 317 6.25 -16.73 -26.85
CA ALA A 317 7.16 -16.78 -25.70
C ALA A 317 8.29 -15.75 -25.89
N PRO A 318 8.56 -14.90 -24.90
CA PRO A 318 9.56 -13.84 -25.02
C PRO A 318 10.99 -14.37 -24.91
N ARG A 319 11.96 -13.55 -25.33
CA ARG A 319 13.38 -13.80 -25.07
C ARG A 319 13.71 -13.64 -23.60
N LEU A 320 14.25 -14.69 -23.01
CA LEU A 320 14.53 -14.74 -21.58
C LEU A 320 15.86 -14.07 -21.21
N PRO A 321 15.95 -13.38 -20.06
CA PRO A 321 17.19 -12.79 -19.61
C PRO A 321 18.27 -13.85 -19.31
N PRO A 322 19.55 -13.56 -19.54
CA PRO A 322 20.63 -14.57 -19.55
C PRO A 322 20.89 -15.25 -18.20
N LYS A 323 20.40 -14.65 -17.11
CA LYS A 323 20.59 -15.09 -15.73
C LYS A 323 19.38 -15.80 -15.12
N LEU A 324 18.30 -16.00 -15.89
CA LEU A 324 17.06 -16.62 -15.42
C LEU A 324 17.27 -18.08 -15.02
N ILE A 325 16.76 -18.47 -13.86
CA ILE A 325 16.94 -19.83 -13.30
C ILE A 325 15.63 -20.61 -13.35
N ILE A 326 14.52 -19.94 -13.07
CA ILE A 326 13.19 -20.54 -13.00
C ILE A 326 12.26 -19.76 -13.94
N TYR A 327 11.65 -20.48 -14.87
CA TYR A 327 10.67 -19.95 -15.80
C TYR A 327 9.40 -20.80 -15.78
N TYR A 328 8.30 -20.20 -15.36
CA TYR A 328 6.96 -20.78 -15.44
C TYR A 328 6.15 -20.00 -16.47
N CYS A 329 5.66 -20.70 -17.49
CA CYS A 329 4.94 -20.13 -18.61
C CYS A 329 3.87 -21.09 -19.14
N GLY A 330 3.37 -21.95 -18.25
CA GLY A 330 2.27 -22.86 -18.57
C GLY A 330 0.96 -22.12 -18.77
N GLU A 331 -0.04 -22.79 -19.34
CA GLU A 331 -1.40 -22.26 -19.57
C GLU A 331 -1.35 -20.90 -20.31
N ASN A 332 -0.71 -20.89 -21.48
CA ASN A 332 -0.62 -19.74 -22.39
C ASN A 332 -0.95 -20.22 -23.82
N GLN A 333 -0.73 -19.38 -24.83
CA GLN A 333 -1.05 -19.66 -26.24
C GLN A 333 0.21 -19.89 -27.10
N PHE A 334 1.34 -20.29 -26.50
CA PHE A 334 2.61 -20.47 -27.21
C PHE A 334 2.66 -21.71 -28.08
N LYS A 335 2.73 -21.54 -29.40
CA LYS A 335 3.01 -22.65 -30.33
C LYS A 335 4.46 -23.10 -30.36
N THR A 336 5.37 -22.16 -30.05
CA THR A 336 6.81 -22.39 -30.10
C THR A 336 7.50 -21.59 -29.01
N VAL A 337 8.69 -22.03 -28.64
CA VAL A 337 9.55 -21.35 -27.67
C VAL A 337 10.88 -20.98 -28.33
N PRO A 338 11.42 -19.76 -28.12
CA PRO A 338 12.70 -19.36 -28.68
C PRO A 338 13.84 -20.30 -28.27
N VAL A 339 14.80 -20.53 -29.17
CA VAL A 339 16.02 -21.28 -28.87
C VAL A 339 17.25 -20.51 -29.38
N PRO A 340 18.41 -20.57 -28.69
CA PRO A 340 18.66 -21.31 -27.45
C PRO A 340 18.11 -20.62 -26.21
N GLN A 341 17.73 -21.42 -25.21
CA GLN A 341 17.34 -20.96 -23.88
C GLN A 341 18.58 -20.55 -23.05
N PRO A 342 18.44 -19.67 -22.03
CA PRO A 342 19.56 -19.29 -21.17
C PRO A 342 20.22 -20.50 -20.50
N ARG A 343 21.55 -20.57 -20.54
CA ARG A 343 22.32 -21.68 -19.91
C ARG A 343 22.13 -21.79 -18.39
N SER A 344 21.62 -20.73 -17.76
CA SER A 344 21.35 -20.69 -16.32
C SER A 344 20.00 -21.28 -15.92
N LEU A 345 19.12 -21.56 -16.90
CA LEU A 345 17.78 -22.09 -16.68
C LEU A 345 17.85 -23.52 -16.12
N LYS A 346 17.22 -23.73 -14.97
CA LYS A 346 17.17 -25.02 -14.27
C LYS A 346 15.76 -25.59 -14.20
N VAL A 347 14.77 -24.71 -14.12
CA VAL A 347 13.35 -25.08 -14.06
C VAL A 347 12.65 -24.36 -15.19
N PHE A 348 12.00 -25.14 -16.05
CA PHE A 348 11.20 -24.65 -17.17
C PHE A 348 9.90 -25.44 -17.22
N SER A 349 8.77 -24.75 -17.06
CA SER A 349 7.43 -25.35 -17.17
C SER A 349 6.59 -24.60 -18.19
N CYS A 350 6.22 -25.28 -19.26
CA CYS A 350 5.39 -24.74 -20.36
C CYS A 350 4.15 -25.61 -20.64
N ASN A 351 3.68 -26.35 -19.64
CA ASN A 351 2.48 -27.20 -19.72
C ASN A 351 1.24 -26.40 -20.14
N GLY A 352 0.27 -27.00 -20.83
CA GLY A 352 -0.98 -26.32 -21.18
C GLY A 352 -0.86 -25.25 -22.28
N ASN A 353 0.23 -25.25 -23.05
CA ASN A 353 0.32 -24.48 -24.30
C ASN A 353 -0.03 -25.35 -25.52
N PRO A 354 -0.65 -24.80 -26.57
CA PRO A 354 -1.01 -25.50 -27.81
C PRO A 354 0.20 -25.80 -28.70
#